data_AF-A0A1G1W5H4-F1
#
_entry.id   AF-A0A1G1W5H4-F1
#
_cell.length_a   1.000
_cell.length_b   1.000
_cell.length_c   1.000
_cell.angle_alpha   90.00
_cell.angle_beta   90.00
_cell.angle_gamma   90.00
#
_symmetry.space_group_name_H-M   'P 1'
#
loop_
_entity.id
_entity.type
_entity.pdbx_description
1 polymer ?
#
loop_
_entity_poly.entity_id
_entity_poly.type
_entity_poly.pdbx_seq_one_letter_code
_entity_poly.pdbx_strand_id
1 'polypeptide(L)'
;MCNQLILRGWFFVAIFMRNNQNNKLIAVVLIAFTVIGAYSAIVNVRRSGEVASATNNQAEEINKIKVSIIINSAVDQKILSSQTAKDVEIEEDKTALDLTSSVATVEKTGEGKDAFVTAINGEKADSSKNEYWELIINGKSSQVGAGSYVVRDGDKIEWRLSKF
;
A
#
# COMPACT_ATOMS: atom_id res chain seq x y z
N MET A 1 41.06 -26.78 31.38
CA MET A 1 40.06 -25.70 31.60
C MET A 1 38.71 -26.25 31.16
N CYS A 2 37.97 -26.87 32.08
CA CYS A 2 36.70 -26.37 32.66
C CYS A 2 35.63 -26.06 31.59
N ASN A 3 34.59 -26.88 31.36
CA ASN A 3 33.52 -27.38 32.24
C ASN A 3 32.39 -26.36 32.49
N GLN A 4 31.14 -26.84 32.36
CA GLN A 4 29.85 -26.21 32.70
C GLN A 4 29.36 -25.13 31.70
N LEU A 5 28.13 -25.10 31.19
CA LEU A 5 26.85 -25.35 31.83
C LEU A 5 25.88 -26.15 30.92
N ILE A 6 25.66 -27.41 31.29
CA ILE A 6 24.35 -28.07 31.21
C ILE A 6 23.85 -28.08 32.66
N LEU A 7 22.53 -28.02 32.89
CA LEU A 7 21.81 -28.06 34.20
C LEU A 7 21.42 -26.71 34.81
N ARG A 8 20.28 -26.15 34.38
CA ARG A 8 19.35 -25.42 35.28
C ARG A 8 17.88 -25.69 34.93
N GLY A 9 17.55 -26.93 34.61
CA GLY A 9 16.21 -27.41 34.95
C GLY A 9 16.20 -27.82 36.43
N TRP A 10 15.02 -28.13 36.96
CA TRP A 10 14.83 -28.93 38.18
C TRP A 10 14.86 -28.24 39.55
N PHE A 11 14.34 -27.01 39.71
CA PHE A 11 14.12 -26.52 41.09
C PHE A 11 12.80 -25.83 41.46
N PHE A 12 11.78 -25.82 40.60
CA PHE A 12 10.44 -25.36 41.02
C PHE A 12 9.28 -26.26 40.57
N VAL A 13 9.52 -27.58 40.51
CA VAL A 13 8.47 -28.60 40.57
C VAL A 13 8.57 -29.28 41.94
N ALA A 14 8.08 -28.65 43.01
CA ALA A 14 7.85 -29.31 44.31
C ALA A 14 7.12 -28.44 45.38
N ILE A 15 6.17 -27.58 45.02
CA ILE A 15 5.24 -26.96 45.99
C ILE A 15 3.95 -26.75 45.18
N PHE A 16 2.88 -27.54 45.23
CA PHE A 16 2.09 -27.96 46.37
C PHE A 16 1.07 -28.99 45.85
N MET A 17 1.39 -30.29 45.88
CA MET A 17 0.35 -31.32 45.96
C MET A 17 0.33 -31.79 47.40
N ARG A 18 -0.60 -31.25 48.19
CA ARG A 18 -0.90 -31.78 49.52
C ARG A 18 -2.41 -31.82 49.75
N ASN A 19 -2.92 -33.03 49.54
CA ASN A 19 -3.70 -33.77 50.53
C ASN A 19 -5.23 -33.58 50.59
N ASN A 20 -5.87 -34.74 50.74
CA ASN A 20 -7.18 -35.04 51.32
C ASN A 20 -8.41 -34.62 50.50
N GLN A 21 -9.01 -35.54 49.74
CA GLN A 21 -9.96 -36.56 50.23
C GLN A 21 -11.00 -35.92 51.15
N ASN A 22 -12.16 -35.53 50.57
CA ASN A 22 -13.51 -35.85 51.07
C ASN A 22 -14.57 -34.86 50.54
N ASN A 23 -15.43 -35.39 49.65
CA ASN A 23 -16.90 -35.29 49.71
C ASN A 23 -17.60 -34.20 48.87
N LYS A 24 -17.87 -34.60 47.61
CA LYS A 24 -19.05 -34.28 46.76
C LYS A 24 -19.35 -32.83 46.35
N LEU A 25 -18.71 -31.81 46.92
CA LEU A 25 -18.94 -30.41 46.51
C LEU A 25 -17.99 -29.90 45.42
N ILE A 26 -16.81 -30.52 45.26
CA ILE A 26 -15.82 -30.11 44.24
C ILE A 26 -16.21 -30.58 42.83
N ALA A 27 -16.96 -31.68 42.72
CA ALA A 27 -17.39 -32.22 41.43
C ALA A 27 -18.47 -31.37 40.73
N VAL A 28 -19.23 -30.56 41.46
CA VAL A 28 -20.33 -29.75 40.89
C VAL A 28 -19.83 -28.38 40.40
N VAL A 29 -18.79 -27.82 41.01
CA VAL A 29 -18.22 -26.52 40.58
C VAL A 29 -17.36 -26.67 39.31
N LEU A 30 -16.82 -27.86 39.03
CA LEU A 30 -16.04 -28.12 37.80
C LEU A 30 -16.89 -28.33 36.54
N ILE A 31 -18.19 -28.66 36.67
CA ILE A 31 -19.09 -28.83 35.50
C ILE A 31 -19.69 -27.48 35.05
N ALA A 32 -19.78 -26.48 35.94
CA ALA A 32 -20.28 -25.15 35.57
C ALA A 32 -19.24 -24.28 34.85
N PHE A 33 -17.93 -24.49 35.05
CA PHE A 33 -16.88 -23.74 34.34
C PHE A 33 -16.47 -24.34 32.99
N THR A 34 -16.84 -25.58 32.67
CA THR A 34 -16.52 -26.19 31.35
C THR A 34 -17.45 -25.72 30.23
N VAL A 35 -18.59 -25.08 30.54
CA VAL A 35 -19.51 -24.54 29.53
C VAL A 35 -19.13 -23.11 29.09
N ILE A 36 -18.31 -22.38 29.84
CA ILE A 36 -17.76 -21.07 29.40
C ILE A 36 -16.41 -21.24 28.67
N GLY A 37 -15.62 -22.28 28.99
CA GLY A 37 -14.39 -22.60 28.27
C GLY A 37 -14.58 -23.20 26.86
N ALA A 38 -15.78 -23.64 26.52
CA ALA A 38 -16.10 -24.24 25.21
C ALA A 38 -16.57 -23.23 24.14
N TYR A 39 -16.85 -21.97 24.51
CA TYR A 39 -17.22 -20.93 23.52
C TYR A 39 -16.01 -20.19 22.92
N SER A 40 -14.83 -20.22 23.56
CA SER A 40 -13.60 -19.63 23.00
C SER A 40 -12.79 -20.62 22.13
N ALA A 41 -13.11 -21.92 22.16
CA ALA A 41 -12.43 -22.94 21.36
C ALA A 41 -13.05 -23.17 19.96
N ILE A 42 -14.26 -22.69 19.67
CA ILE A 42 -14.88 -22.81 18.33
C ILE A 42 -14.44 -21.69 17.37
N VAL A 43 -13.83 -20.61 17.85
CA VAL A 43 -13.17 -19.62 16.96
C VAL A 43 -11.72 -20.03 16.61
N ASN A 44 -11.05 -20.84 17.44
CA ASN A 44 -9.67 -21.29 17.19
C ASN A 44 -9.53 -22.74 16.66
N VAL A 45 -10.61 -23.52 16.56
CA VAL A 45 -10.67 -24.84 15.89
C VAL A 45 -11.18 -24.71 14.42
N ARG A 46 -10.71 -23.69 13.71
CA ARG A 46 -10.57 -23.70 12.23
C ARG A 46 -9.10 -23.54 11.83
N ARG A 47 -8.18 -24.01 12.69
CA ARG A 47 -6.74 -23.77 12.56
C ARG A 47 -5.95 -25.01 12.91
N SER A 48 -6.15 -26.09 12.16
CA SER A 48 -5.09 -27.08 11.89
C SER A 48 -5.57 -28.04 10.79
N GLY A 49 -5.17 -27.72 9.58
CA GLY A 49 -5.47 -28.47 8.37
C GLY A 49 -4.79 -27.75 7.22
N GLU A 50 -3.52 -28.11 7.01
CA GLU A 50 -2.63 -27.75 5.90
C GLU A 50 -1.63 -26.58 6.05
N VAL A 51 -0.37 -27.02 5.98
CA VAL A 51 0.89 -26.36 5.59
C VAL A 51 1.46 -25.30 6.53
N ALA A 52 2.63 -25.64 7.06
CA ALA A 52 3.62 -24.68 7.52
C ALA A 52 3.68 -23.51 6.52
N SER A 53 3.20 -22.35 6.93
CA SER A 53 3.44 -21.12 6.19
C SER A 53 4.94 -20.93 6.24
N ALA A 54 5.63 -21.38 5.18
CA ALA A 54 6.87 -20.77 4.79
C ALA A 54 6.58 -19.27 4.83
N THR A 55 7.39 -18.52 5.57
CA THR A 55 7.61 -17.12 5.24
C THR A 55 8.20 -17.16 3.84
N ASN A 56 7.31 -17.22 2.85
CA ASN A 56 7.62 -16.87 1.50
C ASN A 56 7.97 -15.39 1.59
N ASN A 57 9.26 -15.12 1.74
CA ASN A 57 9.88 -14.00 1.06
C ASN A 57 9.67 -14.23 -0.45
N GLN A 58 8.43 -14.19 -0.92
CA GLN A 58 8.17 -13.74 -2.26
C GLN A 58 8.30 -12.25 -2.14
N ALA A 59 9.47 -11.75 -2.56
CA ALA A 59 9.50 -10.41 -3.13
C ALA A 59 8.27 -10.31 -4.03
N GLU A 60 7.37 -9.36 -3.76
CA GLU A 60 6.28 -9.05 -4.67
C GLU A 60 6.90 -8.99 -6.06
N GLU A 61 6.44 -9.84 -6.96
CA GLU A 61 6.74 -9.68 -8.37
C GLU A 61 6.04 -8.38 -8.74
N ILE A 62 6.79 -7.28 -8.63
CA ILE A 62 6.34 -5.95 -9.01
C ILE A 62 6.03 -6.03 -10.50
N ASN A 63 4.77 -6.28 -10.82
CA ASN A 63 4.26 -6.14 -12.17
C ASN A 63 4.52 -4.69 -12.58
N LYS A 64 5.43 -4.53 -13.51
CA LYS A 64 5.80 -3.24 -14.08
C LYS A 64 5.11 -3.08 -15.41
N ILE A 65 4.51 -1.92 -15.60
CA ILE A 65 3.93 -1.50 -16.87
C ILE A 65 4.82 -0.44 -17.52
N LYS A 66 4.73 -0.31 -18.84
CA LYS A 66 5.45 0.69 -19.63
C LYS A 66 4.49 1.77 -20.09
N VAL A 67 4.80 3.01 -19.72
CA VAL A 67 3.97 4.17 -20.06
C VAL A 67 4.81 5.22 -20.77
N SER A 68 4.23 5.91 -21.74
CA SER A 68 4.85 7.08 -22.37
C SER A 68 4.28 8.36 -21.79
N ILE A 69 5.15 9.32 -21.46
CA ILE A 69 4.74 10.63 -20.94
C ILE A 69 5.35 11.78 -21.75
N ILE A 70 4.51 12.75 -22.06
CA ILE A 70 4.87 13.99 -22.76
C ILE A 70 4.44 15.17 -21.89
N ILE A 71 5.36 16.11 -21.63
CA ILE A 71 5.06 17.36 -20.93
C ILE A 71 5.28 18.50 -21.91
N ASN A 72 4.20 19.19 -22.24
CA ASN A 72 4.15 20.28 -23.20
C ASN A 72 3.77 21.59 -22.49
N SER A 73 4.77 22.44 -22.27
CA SER A 73 4.58 23.77 -21.66
C SER A 73 4.23 24.87 -22.68
N ALA A 74 3.83 24.53 -23.91
CA ALA A 74 3.54 25.53 -24.94
C ALA A 74 2.14 26.13 -24.77
N VAL A 75 2.09 27.41 -24.41
CA VAL A 75 0.89 28.25 -24.54
C VAL A 75 0.88 28.86 -25.95
N ASP A 76 -0.24 28.73 -26.68
CA ASP A 76 -0.50 29.39 -27.96
C ASP A 76 0.59 29.21 -29.05
N GLN A 77 1.08 27.97 -29.23
CA GLN A 77 2.03 27.57 -30.29
C GLN A 77 3.42 28.24 -30.26
N LYS A 78 3.76 29.01 -29.22
CA LYS A 78 5.14 29.42 -28.98
C LYS A 78 5.84 28.30 -28.22
N ILE A 79 6.60 27.47 -28.92
CA ILE A 79 7.39 26.37 -28.35
C ILE A 79 8.34 26.96 -27.29
N LEU A 80 8.05 26.72 -26.01
CA LEU A 80 8.99 27.06 -24.93
C LEU A 80 9.79 25.85 -24.46
N SER A 81 9.18 24.65 -24.34
CA SER A 81 9.88 23.37 -24.08
C SER A 81 8.91 22.19 -24.15
N SER A 82 9.39 21.04 -24.62
CA SER A 82 8.70 19.75 -24.49
C SER A 82 9.63 18.69 -23.92
N GLN A 83 9.23 18.01 -22.86
CA GLN A 83 9.93 16.83 -22.33
C GLN A 83 9.16 15.58 -22.74
N THR A 84 9.86 14.52 -23.12
CA THR A 84 9.26 13.22 -23.44
C THR A 84 10.07 12.12 -22.78
N ALA A 85 9.40 11.26 -22.04
CA ALA A 85 9.96 10.01 -21.56
C ALA A 85 9.14 8.85 -22.14
N LYS A 86 9.82 7.89 -22.75
CA LYS A 86 9.22 6.68 -23.33
C LYS A 86 9.58 5.49 -22.46
N ASP A 87 8.69 4.48 -22.46
CA ASP A 87 8.90 3.22 -21.76
C ASP A 87 9.24 3.40 -20.27
N VAL A 88 8.57 4.35 -19.61
CA VAL A 88 8.71 4.57 -18.17
C VAL A 88 8.14 3.35 -17.46
N GLU A 89 9.00 2.59 -16.80
CA GLU A 89 8.60 1.46 -15.96
C GLU A 89 8.05 1.98 -14.64
N ILE A 90 6.79 1.65 -14.38
CA ILE A 90 6.12 1.99 -13.12
C ILE A 90 5.36 0.76 -12.61
N GLU A 91 5.26 0.63 -11.29
CA GLU A 91 4.43 -0.38 -10.64
C GLU A 91 2.96 -0.27 -11.12
N GLU A 92 2.26 -1.39 -11.16
CA GLU A 92 0.80 -1.41 -11.33
C GLU A 92 0.11 -0.56 -10.23
N ASP A 93 -1.14 -0.16 -10.53
CA ASP A 93 -2.01 0.64 -9.65
C ASP A 93 -1.53 2.07 -9.31
N LYS A 94 -0.42 2.54 -9.90
CA LYS A 94 -0.01 3.94 -9.77
C LYS A 94 -0.89 4.88 -10.58
N THR A 95 -1.01 6.10 -10.10
CA THR A 95 -1.81 7.13 -10.75
C THR A 95 -1.01 7.90 -11.80
N ALA A 96 -1.69 8.67 -12.66
CA ALA A 96 -1.03 9.59 -13.58
C ALA A 96 -0.19 10.64 -12.83
N LEU A 97 -0.60 11.04 -11.62
CA LEU A 97 0.17 11.94 -10.76
C LEU A 97 1.46 11.28 -10.25
N ASP A 98 1.40 10.01 -9.84
CA ASP A 98 2.58 9.26 -9.38
C ASP A 98 3.58 9.08 -10.52
N LEU A 99 3.09 8.72 -11.71
CA LEU A 99 3.91 8.63 -12.93
C LEU A 99 4.56 9.97 -13.26
N THR A 100 3.82 11.07 -13.18
CA THR A 100 4.38 12.39 -13.51
C THR A 100 5.45 12.79 -12.50
N SER A 101 5.23 12.49 -11.22
CA SER A 101 6.17 12.81 -10.14
C SER A 101 7.46 11.99 -10.19
N SER A 102 7.48 10.85 -10.91
CA SER A 102 8.70 10.05 -11.09
C SER A 102 9.64 10.59 -12.16
N VAL A 103 9.14 11.41 -13.09
CA VAL A 103 9.92 11.96 -14.23
C VAL A 103 10.06 13.48 -14.24
N ALA A 104 9.27 14.17 -13.42
CA ALA A 104 9.19 15.63 -13.38
C ALA A 104 8.90 16.14 -11.97
N THR A 105 9.26 17.39 -11.71
CA THR A 105 8.88 18.07 -10.45
C THR A 105 7.45 18.59 -10.59
N VAL A 106 6.57 18.21 -9.67
CA VAL A 106 5.15 18.59 -9.70
C VAL A 106 4.80 19.42 -8.48
N GLU A 107 4.25 20.62 -8.71
CA GLU A 107 3.55 21.38 -7.66
C GLU A 107 2.05 21.15 -7.80
N LYS A 108 1.37 21.00 -6.67
CA LYS A 108 -0.06 20.69 -6.62
C LYS A 108 -0.72 21.32 -5.40
N THR A 109 -2.04 21.49 -5.48
CA THR A 109 -2.91 21.76 -4.34
C THR A 109 -3.82 20.57 -4.10
N GLY A 110 -4.21 20.32 -2.85
CA GLY A 110 -4.94 19.09 -2.49
C GLY A 110 -4.06 17.84 -2.47
N GLU A 111 -4.66 16.70 -2.13
CA GLU A 111 -3.93 15.44 -1.95
C GLU A 111 -4.68 14.26 -2.57
N GLY A 112 -3.94 13.20 -2.90
CA GLY A 112 -4.48 11.96 -3.46
C GLY A 112 -5.36 12.21 -4.70
N LYS A 113 -6.57 11.65 -4.69
CA LYS A 113 -7.54 11.76 -5.79
C LYS A 113 -7.98 13.20 -6.11
N ASP A 114 -7.93 14.08 -5.12
CA ASP A 114 -8.37 15.47 -5.20
C ASP A 114 -7.21 16.44 -5.52
N ALA A 115 -6.01 15.91 -5.78
CA ALA A 115 -4.85 16.70 -6.14
C ALA A 115 -5.01 17.39 -7.50
N PHE A 116 -4.77 18.69 -7.51
CA PHE A 116 -4.79 19.55 -8.68
C PHE A 116 -3.39 20.05 -8.99
N VAL A 117 -2.88 19.73 -10.19
CA VAL A 117 -1.53 20.11 -10.61
C VAL A 117 -1.48 21.58 -10.99
N THR A 118 -0.61 22.35 -10.33
CA THR A 118 -0.45 23.79 -10.52
C THR A 118 0.84 24.17 -11.25
N ALA A 119 1.87 23.32 -11.17
CA ALA A 119 3.10 23.51 -11.94
C ALA A 119 3.78 22.18 -12.28
N ILE A 120 4.48 22.12 -13.41
CA ILE A 120 5.33 21.00 -13.81
C ILE A 120 6.69 21.54 -14.22
N ASN A 121 7.78 21.01 -13.66
CA ASN A 121 9.16 21.46 -13.87
C ASN A 121 9.36 22.98 -13.65
N GLY A 122 8.65 23.55 -12.68
CA GLY A 122 8.69 24.99 -12.36
C GLY A 122 7.80 25.86 -13.24
N GLU A 123 7.19 25.32 -14.29
CA GLU A 123 6.27 26.05 -15.16
C GLU A 123 4.86 26.07 -14.54
N LYS A 124 4.48 27.23 -14.03
CA LYS A 124 3.24 27.44 -13.27
C LYS A 124 2.10 27.91 -14.16
N ALA A 125 0.93 27.30 -14.00
CA ALA A 125 -0.29 27.77 -14.65
C ALA A 125 -0.74 29.12 -14.08
N ASP A 126 -0.95 30.11 -14.94
CA ASP A 126 -1.40 31.44 -14.57
C ASP A 126 -2.94 31.53 -14.49
N SER A 127 -3.47 31.44 -13.27
CA SER A 127 -4.90 31.59 -13.01
C SER A 127 -5.49 32.93 -13.48
N SER A 128 -4.69 34.01 -13.55
CA SER A 128 -5.17 35.31 -14.05
C SER A 128 -5.39 35.31 -15.57
N LYS A 129 -4.81 34.34 -16.27
CA LYS A 129 -4.96 34.11 -17.71
C LYS A 129 -5.85 32.92 -18.04
N ASN A 130 -6.52 32.32 -17.06
CA ASN A 130 -7.29 31.07 -17.19
C ASN A 130 -6.45 29.88 -17.68
N GLU A 131 -5.15 29.86 -17.35
CA GLU A 131 -4.29 28.73 -17.70
C GLU A 131 -4.43 27.58 -16.70
N TYR A 132 -4.27 26.37 -17.20
CA TYR A 132 -4.28 25.15 -16.39
C TYR A 132 -3.47 24.04 -17.06
N TRP A 133 -2.98 23.10 -16.26
CA TRP A 133 -2.39 21.88 -16.76
C TRP A 133 -3.48 20.88 -17.12
N GLU A 134 -3.67 20.65 -18.42
CA GLU A 134 -4.60 19.68 -18.97
C GLU A 134 -3.94 18.29 -19.01
N LEU A 135 -4.60 17.32 -18.39
CA LEU A 135 -4.23 15.91 -18.48
C LEU A 135 -4.92 15.29 -19.70
N ILE A 136 -4.13 14.75 -20.62
CA ILE A 136 -4.59 14.08 -21.84
C ILE A 136 -4.12 12.63 -21.79
N ILE A 137 -5.04 11.69 -22.01
CA ILE A 137 -4.78 10.26 -21.96
C ILE A 137 -5.13 9.69 -23.33
N ASN A 138 -4.15 9.08 -24.00
CA ASN A 138 -4.32 8.48 -25.32
C ASN A 138 -4.97 9.44 -26.34
N GLY A 139 -4.59 10.72 -26.28
CA GLY A 139 -5.06 11.78 -27.17
C GLY A 139 -6.43 12.37 -26.82
N LYS A 140 -7.02 12.03 -25.68
CA LYS A 140 -8.29 12.59 -25.19
C LYS A 140 -8.12 13.26 -23.84
N SER A 141 -8.71 14.43 -23.64
CA SER A 141 -8.72 15.11 -22.34
C SER A 141 -9.33 14.19 -21.28
N SER A 142 -8.64 14.07 -20.15
CA SER A 142 -9.07 13.23 -19.03
C SER A 142 -10.34 13.80 -18.40
N GLN A 143 -11.27 12.93 -18.04
CA GLN A 143 -12.48 13.31 -17.28
C GLN A 143 -12.25 13.32 -15.76
N VAL A 144 -11.09 12.83 -15.31
CA VAL A 144 -10.73 12.76 -13.89
C VAL A 144 -9.34 13.37 -13.67
N GLY A 145 -9.09 13.81 -12.43
CA GLY A 145 -7.79 14.36 -12.05
C GLY A 145 -6.66 13.34 -12.11
N ALA A 146 -5.41 13.82 -12.18
CA ALA A 146 -4.23 12.97 -12.29
C ALA A 146 -4.02 12.02 -11.11
N GLY A 147 -4.45 12.42 -9.90
CA GLY A 147 -4.41 11.55 -8.73
C GLY A 147 -5.54 10.51 -8.67
N SER A 148 -6.48 10.54 -9.61
CA SER A 148 -7.60 9.58 -9.71
C SER A 148 -7.43 8.58 -10.85
N TYR A 149 -6.75 8.97 -11.93
CA TYR A 149 -6.53 8.06 -13.07
C TYR A 149 -5.40 7.09 -12.77
N VAL A 150 -5.71 5.79 -12.70
CA VAL A 150 -4.71 4.70 -12.63
C VAL A 150 -4.17 4.43 -14.02
N VAL A 151 -2.85 4.53 -14.21
CA VAL A 151 -2.19 4.32 -15.50
C VAL A 151 -2.18 2.84 -15.88
N ARG A 152 -2.27 2.57 -17.18
CA ARG A 152 -2.25 1.22 -17.74
C ARG A 152 -1.07 1.02 -18.68
N ASP A 153 -0.69 -0.23 -18.89
CA ASP A 153 0.36 -0.57 -19.85
C ASP A 153 0.03 -0.03 -21.25
N GLY A 154 1.02 0.59 -21.88
CA GLY A 154 0.89 1.20 -23.20
C GLY A 154 0.19 2.56 -23.21
N ASP A 155 -0.25 3.10 -22.07
CA ASP A 155 -0.86 4.43 -22.03
C ASP A 155 0.10 5.52 -22.51
N LYS A 156 -0.48 6.52 -23.16
CA LYS A 156 0.19 7.77 -23.54
C LYS A 156 -0.39 8.89 -22.70
N ILE A 157 0.39 9.35 -21.73
CA ILE A 157 0.04 10.46 -20.85
C ILE A 157 0.65 11.73 -21.45
N GLU A 158 -0.16 12.75 -21.65
CA GLU A 158 0.29 14.08 -22.06
C GLU A 158 -0.20 15.11 -21.05
N TRP A 159 0.72 15.96 -20.61
CA TRP A 159 0.41 17.21 -19.93
C TRP A 159 0.56 18.35 -20.91
N ARG A 160 -0.48 19.18 -21.01
CA ARG A 160 -0.47 20.38 -21.84
C ARG A 160 -0.86 21.59 -21.01
N LEU A 161 -0.07 22.65 -21.07
CA LEU A 161 -0.49 23.93 -20.50
C LEU A 161 -1.52 24.55 -21.44
N SER A 162 -2.79 24.50 -21.04
CA SER A 162 -3.95 24.92 -21.83
C SER A 162 -4.63 26.13 -21.19
N LYS A 163 -5.56 26.75 -21.93
CA LYS A 163 -6.37 27.90 -21.50
C LYS A 163 -7.84 27.67 -21.80
N PHE A 164 -8.74 28.15 -20.94
CA PHE A 164 -10.20 28.11 -21.13
C PHE A 164 -10.84 29.51 -21.25
#